data_AF-A0A947W2P8-F1
#
_entry.id   AF-A0A947W2P8-F1
#
_cell.length_a   1.000
_cell.length_b   1.000
_cell.length_c   1.000
_cell.angle_alpha   90.00
_cell.angle_beta   90.00
_cell.angle_gamma   90.00
#
_symmetry.space_group_name_H-M   'P 1'
#
loop_
_entity.id
_entity.type
_entity.pdbx_description
1 polymer ?
#
loop_
_entity_poly.entity_id
_entity_poly.type
_entity_poly.pdbx_seq_one_letter_code
_entity_poly.pdbx_strand_id
1 'polypeptide(L)'
;MKYKPVKHQFPSVMLKERLLESAFQKFSTDGYIATNPDTITKPLGVSRVTFYSYFKSKNDILLYLVKDIFEELSGLLKDKKAHKAWLNADSIEKFEEPLNYIVDILLGYSGIFGAFIQGMMGDRELLGYFSKISERFSKMFRPKIISLQKSGRYQGCNATVLSQIMTTTFFMSIFSFSIHIIGGDKKSLARTISILFFSSFNMNEKNIISLNRNQPKSEKGRSTRRIILETARNEFEHNGSKGITIAHIAEKAGLSRGTVYKYFKKKEDIKNGLKKEFPGFLNGSSLPDSLNDSHPDTKNLETGKGQLHHAGNGSATTDKSILTRKNIISAAIQEFSEKGYFESTIENIAKRAGLSRSTLYLYFKKKDDLIIALLQDMLSILNPTDSFSLLDDHDTTSIDDTFRIVYMVVEIYENFATPNWAILQGSFHSKELFDNFKALHDLFGEALKKKIDEIMKEGLCLDVESDIAARVIMACLSYSSTMHNAGIIKCTRNEMALNLTKFLFSFFNFNTSLKADARRLKGTKSK
;
A
#
# COMPACT_ATOMS: atom_id res chain seq x y z
N MET A 1 2.41 24.62 24.91
CA MET A 1 1.62 24.30 26.13
C MET A 1 1.94 22.86 26.54
N LYS A 2 2.38 22.60 27.78
CA LYS A 2 2.58 21.22 28.27
C LYS A 2 1.21 20.62 28.62
N TYR A 3 0.70 19.73 27.79
CA TYR A 3 -0.62 19.10 28.00
C TYR A 3 -0.47 17.81 28.80
N LYS A 4 -1.22 17.69 29.90
CA LYS A 4 -1.43 16.43 30.62
C LYS A 4 -2.57 15.69 29.93
N PRO A 5 -2.48 14.37 29.68
CA PRO A 5 -3.60 13.61 29.15
C PRO A 5 -4.81 13.83 30.06
N VAL A 6 -5.97 14.08 29.45
CA VAL A 6 -7.22 14.26 30.18
C VAL A 6 -7.50 12.94 30.90
N LYS A 7 -7.23 12.90 32.21
CA LYS A 7 -7.79 11.87 33.09
C LYS A 7 -9.29 12.05 32.98
N HIS A 8 -9.97 11.12 32.31
CA HIS A 8 -11.42 11.08 32.32
C HIS A 8 -11.88 10.90 33.77
N GLN A 9 -12.31 11.99 34.40
CA GLN A 9 -13.05 11.95 35.65
C GLN A 9 -14.52 11.97 35.28
N PHE A 10 -15.13 10.79 35.33
CA PHE A 10 -16.56 10.65 35.11
C PHE A 10 -17.31 10.80 36.45
N PRO A 11 -18.29 11.73 36.57
CA PRO A 11 -19.17 11.82 37.75
C PRO A 11 -20.25 10.73 37.71
N SER A 12 -20.48 10.06 38.85
CA SER A 12 -21.21 8.80 38.99
C SER A 12 -22.55 8.67 38.24
N VAL A 13 -22.54 7.92 37.14
CA VAL A 13 -23.56 6.92 36.76
C VAL A 13 -22.82 5.57 36.67
N MET A 14 -22.52 4.99 37.84
CA MET A 14 -21.32 4.16 38.07
C MET A 14 -21.06 2.98 37.11
N LEU A 15 -22.07 2.35 36.50
CA LEU A 15 -21.84 1.09 35.77
C LEU A 15 -21.51 1.27 34.29
N LYS A 16 -22.16 2.19 33.58
CA LYS A 16 -21.90 2.43 32.15
C LYS A 16 -20.47 2.94 31.94
N GLU A 17 -19.99 3.81 32.82
CA GLU A 17 -18.64 4.37 32.78
C GLU A 17 -17.59 3.29 33.09
N ARG A 18 -17.84 2.43 34.10
CA ARG A 18 -16.98 1.28 34.39
C ARG A 18 -16.90 0.31 33.21
N LEU A 19 -18.01 0.09 32.48
CA LEU A 19 -18.01 -0.71 31.26
C LEU A 19 -17.15 -0.07 30.16
N LEU A 20 -17.25 1.25 29.97
CA LEU A 20 -16.42 2.00 29.01
C LEU A 20 -14.94 1.95 29.37
N GLU A 21 -14.58 2.12 30.64
CA GLU A 21 -13.20 2.03 31.10
C GLU A 21 -12.62 0.61 30.92
N SER A 22 -13.40 -0.41 31.31
CA SER A 22 -12.99 -1.81 31.11
C SER A 22 -12.83 -2.14 29.62
N ALA A 23 -13.76 -1.68 28.78
CA ALA A 23 -13.68 -1.84 27.33
C ALA A 23 -12.48 -1.09 26.75
N PHE A 24 -12.20 0.12 27.22
CA PHE A 24 -11.05 0.90 26.80
C PHE A 24 -9.74 0.14 27.07
N GLN A 25 -9.59 -0.37 28.29
CA GLN A 25 -8.42 -1.18 28.64
C GLN A 25 -8.34 -2.43 27.77
N LYS A 26 -9.45 -3.17 27.62
CA LYS A 26 -9.48 -4.43 26.86
C LYS A 26 -9.19 -4.25 25.38
N PHE A 27 -9.80 -3.28 24.72
CA PHE A 27 -9.48 -2.98 23.33
C PHE A 27 -8.05 -2.48 23.16
N SER A 28 -7.54 -1.69 24.11
CA SER A 28 -6.18 -1.16 24.03
C SER A 28 -5.10 -2.21 24.21
N THR A 29 -5.31 -3.21 25.09
CA THR A 29 -4.32 -4.24 25.40
C THR A 29 -4.49 -5.49 24.56
N ASP A 30 -5.73 -5.96 24.39
CA ASP A 30 -6.05 -7.26 23.81
C ASP A 30 -6.47 -7.13 22.33
N GLY A 31 -6.70 -5.90 21.84
CA GLY A 31 -7.20 -5.63 20.49
C GLY A 31 -8.68 -5.99 20.31
N TYR A 32 -9.18 -5.83 19.08
CA TYR A 32 -10.59 -6.07 18.76
C TYR A 32 -10.96 -7.55 18.68
N ILE A 33 -10.02 -8.37 18.19
CA ILE A 33 -10.24 -9.79 17.94
C ILE A 33 -10.46 -10.54 19.25
N ALA A 34 -9.61 -10.31 20.25
CA ALA A 34 -9.70 -10.98 21.55
C ALA A 34 -10.74 -10.35 22.51
N THR A 35 -11.19 -9.13 22.24
CA THR A 35 -12.18 -8.44 23.08
C THR A 35 -13.62 -8.84 22.75
N ASN A 36 -14.38 -9.20 23.77
CA ASN A 36 -15.80 -9.54 23.67
C ASN A 36 -16.55 -9.13 24.96
N PRO A 37 -17.89 -9.17 24.98
CA PRO A 37 -18.67 -8.74 26.14
C PRO A 37 -18.25 -9.41 27.47
N ASP A 38 -17.86 -10.70 27.49
CA ASP A 38 -17.42 -11.34 28.73
C ASP A 38 -16.07 -10.80 29.20
N THR A 39 -15.13 -10.57 28.29
CA THR A 39 -13.81 -10.05 28.67
C THR A 39 -13.90 -8.62 29.22
N ILE A 40 -14.92 -7.87 28.80
CA ILE A 40 -15.25 -6.52 29.32
C ILE A 40 -15.94 -6.60 30.68
N THR A 41 -16.87 -7.52 30.90
CA THR A 41 -17.66 -7.55 32.14
C THR A 41 -16.98 -8.32 33.28
N LYS A 42 -16.14 -9.30 32.97
CA LYS A 42 -15.45 -10.14 33.95
C LYS A 42 -14.66 -9.34 35.00
N PRO A 43 -13.85 -8.32 34.65
CA PRO A 43 -13.13 -7.50 35.64
C PRO A 43 -14.06 -6.69 36.57
N LEU A 44 -15.30 -6.47 36.15
CA LEU A 44 -16.27 -5.66 36.89
C LEU A 44 -17.19 -6.49 37.80
N GLY A 45 -17.12 -7.83 37.71
CA GLY A 45 -18.00 -8.74 38.44
C GLY A 45 -19.45 -8.73 37.96
N VAL A 46 -19.71 -8.31 36.71
CA VAL A 46 -21.07 -8.24 36.15
C VAL A 46 -21.27 -9.23 35.02
N SER A 47 -22.54 -9.53 34.72
CA SER A 47 -22.90 -10.51 33.68
C SER A 47 -22.81 -9.92 32.27
N ARG A 48 -22.68 -10.80 31.27
CA ARG A 48 -22.85 -10.43 29.86
C ARG A 48 -24.22 -9.81 29.57
N VAL A 49 -25.28 -10.21 30.28
CA VAL A 49 -26.62 -9.62 30.14
C VAL A 49 -26.61 -8.14 30.54
N THR A 50 -25.84 -7.79 31.58
CA THR A 50 -25.64 -6.42 32.02
C THR A 50 -24.89 -5.57 31.00
N PHE A 51 -24.00 -6.16 30.20
CA PHE A 51 -23.41 -5.43 29.06
C PHE A 51 -24.49 -5.03 28.05
N TYR A 52 -25.35 -5.98 27.68
CA TYR A 52 -26.37 -5.77 26.66
C TYR A 52 -27.51 -4.82 27.08
N SER A 53 -27.66 -4.53 28.38
CA SER A 53 -28.57 -3.47 28.83
C SER A 53 -28.07 -2.06 28.50
N TYR A 54 -26.78 -1.89 28.17
CA TYR A 54 -26.18 -0.59 27.84
C TYR A 54 -25.66 -0.50 26.40
N PHE A 55 -25.12 -1.58 25.85
CA PHE A 55 -24.49 -1.60 24.53
C PHE A 55 -25.00 -2.78 23.70
N LYS A 56 -25.33 -2.54 22.44
CA LYS A 56 -25.91 -3.57 21.56
C LYS A 56 -24.91 -4.68 21.20
N SER A 57 -23.64 -4.33 21.12
CA SER A 57 -22.57 -5.23 20.70
C SER A 57 -21.21 -4.70 21.14
N LYS A 58 -20.15 -5.50 20.95
CA LYS A 58 -18.77 -5.02 21.10
C LYS A 58 -18.43 -3.87 20.13
N ASN A 59 -19.09 -3.82 18.97
CA ASN A 59 -18.89 -2.76 17.97
C ASN A 59 -19.53 -1.45 18.45
N ASP A 60 -20.70 -1.52 19.08
CA ASP A 60 -21.41 -0.34 19.60
C ASP A 60 -20.57 0.37 20.69
N ILE A 61 -20.02 -0.37 21.64
CA ILE A 61 -19.13 0.20 22.66
C ILE A 61 -17.79 0.66 22.08
N LEU A 62 -17.21 -0.05 21.11
CA LEU A 62 -15.99 0.41 20.43
C LEU A 62 -16.25 1.72 19.67
N LEU A 63 -17.36 1.82 18.94
CA LEU A 63 -17.76 3.04 18.25
C LEU A 63 -17.99 4.20 19.23
N TYR A 64 -18.49 3.92 20.43
CA TYR A 64 -18.60 4.93 21.48
C TYR A 64 -17.22 5.50 21.82
N LEU A 65 -16.25 4.65 22.15
CA LEU A 65 -14.88 5.07 22.49
C LEU A 65 -14.19 5.80 21.33
N VAL A 66 -14.41 5.34 20.11
CA VAL A 66 -13.79 5.90 18.90
C VAL A 66 -14.39 7.26 18.54
N LYS A 67 -15.69 7.48 18.78
CA LYS A 67 -16.36 8.78 18.54
C LYS A 67 -15.69 9.90 19.32
N ASP A 68 -15.39 9.67 20.60
CA ASP A 68 -14.77 10.68 21.46
C ASP A 68 -13.40 11.13 20.92
N ILE A 69 -12.58 10.18 20.44
CA ILE A 69 -11.29 10.46 19.79
C ILE A 69 -11.48 11.34 18.55
N PHE A 70 -12.43 10.99 17.67
CA PHE A 70 -12.64 11.74 16.43
C PHE A 70 -13.36 13.08 16.63
N GLU A 71 -14.13 13.24 17.70
CA GLU A 71 -14.68 14.54 18.11
C GLU A 71 -13.58 15.49 18.57
N GLU A 72 -12.62 14.99 19.36
CA GLU A 72 -11.41 15.74 19.76
C GLU A 72 -10.62 16.20 18.52
N LEU A 73 -10.35 15.28 17.59
CA LEU A 73 -9.68 15.60 16.33
C LEU A 73 -10.47 16.60 15.47
N SER A 74 -11.80 16.46 15.41
CA SER A 74 -12.66 17.37 14.66
C SER A 74 -12.63 18.79 15.23
N GLY A 75 -12.36 18.94 16.53
CA GLY A 75 -12.18 20.23 17.19
C GLY A 75 -11.09 21.09 16.54
N LEU A 76 -9.99 20.47 16.12
CA LEU A 76 -8.87 21.14 15.43
C LEU A 76 -9.24 21.72 14.07
N LEU A 77 -10.26 21.12 13.44
CA LEU A 77 -10.70 21.47 12.09
C LEU A 77 -11.79 22.53 12.07
N LYS A 78 -12.28 22.96 13.24
CA LYS A 78 -13.37 23.95 13.34
C LYS A 78 -12.92 25.36 12.95
N ASP A 79 -11.68 25.73 13.25
CA ASP A 79 -11.14 27.04 12.87
C ASP A 79 -10.70 27.05 11.41
N LYS A 80 -11.59 27.54 10.53
CA LYS A 80 -11.31 27.68 9.10
C LYS A 80 -10.13 28.61 8.79
N LYS A 81 -9.84 29.61 9.63
CA LYS A 81 -8.73 30.55 9.42
C LYS A 81 -7.41 29.86 9.74
N ALA A 82 -7.31 29.18 10.87
CA ALA A 82 -6.15 28.37 11.23
C ALA A 82 -5.92 27.25 10.18
N HIS A 83 -6.99 26.56 9.76
CA HIS A 83 -6.93 25.54 8.71
C HIS A 83 -6.48 26.08 7.35
N LYS A 84 -6.85 27.32 7.00
CA LYS A 84 -6.32 27.95 5.78
C LYS A 84 -4.86 28.38 5.96
N ALA A 85 -4.48 28.86 7.14
CA ALA A 85 -3.14 29.35 7.40
C ALA A 85 -2.08 28.24 7.27
N TRP A 86 -2.28 27.10 7.94
CA TRP A 86 -1.28 26.02 7.92
C TRP A 86 -1.14 25.34 6.55
N LEU A 87 -2.23 25.14 5.78
CA LEU A 87 -2.15 24.59 4.42
C LEU A 87 -1.46 25.54 3.43
N ASN A 88 -1.30 26.81 3.78
CA ASN A 88 -0.55 27.80 3.02
C ASN A 88 0.74 28.20 3.72
N ALA A 89 1.24 27.38 4.65
CA ALA A 89 2.52 27.60 5.29
C ALA A 89 3.64 27.71 4.23
N ASP A 90 4.51 28.69 4.44
CA ASP A 90 5.70 28.99 3.62
C ASP A 90 6.91 28.12 3.97
N SER A 91 6.82 27.38 5.07
CA SER A 91 7.88 26.61 5.69
C SER A 91 7.32 25.31 6.23
N ILE A 92 8.16 24.28 6.24
CA ILE A 92 7.77 22.95 6.69
C ILE A 92 7.51 22.93 8.20
N GLU A 93 8.21 23.75 8.99
CA GLU A 93 8.05 23.86 10.44
C GLU A 93 6.63 24.32 10.82
N LYS A 94 6.10 25.33 10.13
CA LYS A 94 4.72 25.83 10.33
C LYS A 94 3.66 24.83 9.83
N PHE A 95 4.00 24.03 8.82
CA PHE A 95 3.11 23.00 8.30
C PHE A 95 3.01 21.78 9.23
N GLU A 96 4.13 21.40 9.85
CA GLU A 96 4.26 20.22 10.69
C GLU A 96 3.55 20.35 12.04
N GLU A 97 3.52 21.54 12.65
CA GLU A 97 3.01 21.72 14.02
C GLU A 97 1.60 21.14 14.23
N PRO A 98 0.58 21.43 13.39
CA PRO A 98 -0.74 20.85 13.60
C PRO A 98 -0.82 19.36 13.22
N LEU A 99 0.01 18.87 12.29
CA LEU A 99 0.08 17.43 11.97
C LEU A 99 0.66 16.64 13.15
N ASN A 100 1.72 17.17 13.78
CA ASN A 100 2.33 16.57 14.96
C ASN A 100 1.32 16.47 16.12
N TYR A 101 0.49 17.51 16.31
CA TYR A 101 -0.58 17.46 17.30
C TYR A 101 -1.63 16.37 17.01
N ILE A 102 -2.04 16.20 15.75
CA ILE A 102 -2.99 15.13 15.34
C ILE A 102 -2.36 13.75 15.55
N VAL A 103 -1.07 13.59 15.21
CA VAL A 103 -0.31 12.35 15.43
C VAL A 103 -0.24 12.03 16.94
N ASP A 104 0.03 13.03 17.78
CA ASP A 104 0.08 12.86 19.24
C ASP A 104 -1.26 12.36 19.83
N ILE A 105 -2.39 12.90 19.37
CA ILE A 105 -3.72 12.41 19.78
C ILE A 105 -3.91 10.96 19.36
N LEU A 106 -3.73 10.66 18.06
CA LEU A 106 -4.00 9.32 17.54
C LEU A 106 -3.09 8.25 18.14
N LEU A 107 -1.82 8.58 18.38
CA LEU A 107 -0.89 7.67 19.07
C LEU A 107 -1.20 7.53 20.56
N GLY A 108 -1.69 8.59 21.21
CA GLY A 108 -2.20 8.54 22.59
C GLY A 108 -3.36 7.55 22.75
N TYR A 109 -4.13 7.31 21.69
CA TYR A 109 -5.20 6.31 21.63
C TYR A 109 -4.88 5.15 20.68
N SER A 110 -3.60 4.87 20.43
CA SER A 110 -3.16 3.85 19.46
C SER A 110 -3.77 2.47 19.67
N GLY A 111 -3.97 2.05 20.92
CA GLY A 111 -4.65 0.79 21.24
C GLY A 111 -6.10 0.74 20.77
N ILE A 112 -6.89 1.79 21.07
CA ILE A 112 -8.27 1.91 20.59
C ILE A 112 -8.34 2.07 19.07
N PHE A 113 -7.45 2.89 18.51
CA PHE A 113 -7.37 3.10 17.07
C PHE A 113 -6.99 1.79 16.34
N GLY A 114 -6.03 1.04 16.85
CA GLY A 114 -5.65 -0.28 16.35
C GLY A 114 -6.80 -1.28 16.43
N ALA A 115 -7.52 -1.34 17.55
CA ALA A 115 -8.73 -2.15 17.67
C ALA A 115 -9.81 -1.72 16.68
N PHE A 116 -10.00 -0.43 16.45
CA PHE A 116 -10.95 0.07 15.47
C PHE A 116 -10.58 -0.35 14.04
N ILE A 117 -9.30 -0.24 13.67
CA ILE A 117 -8.79 -0.69 12.37
C ILE A 117 -8.95 -2.22 12.22
N GLN A 118 -8.64 -3.01 13.24
CA GLN A 118 -8.92 -4.46 13.24
C GLN A 118 -10.42 -4.77 13.07
N GLY A 119 -11.29 -3.98 13.72
CA GLY A 119 -12.73 -4.19 13.67
C GLY A 119 -13.34 -3.88 12.30
N MET A 120 -12.97 -2.76 11.68
CA MET A 120 -13.43 -2.43 10.32
C MET A 120 -12.99 -3.44 9.27
N MET A 121 -12.02 -4.31 9.59
CA MET A 121 -11.61 -5.38 8.70
C MET A 121 -12.64 -6.51 8.57
N GLY A 122 -13.43 -6.77 9.60
CA GLY A 122 -14.45 -7.83 9.59
C GLY A 122 -15.89 -7.31 9.63
N ASP A 123 -16.08 -6.01 9.86
CA ASP A 123 -17.39 -5.45 10.16
C ASP A 123 -17.75 -4.24 9.28
N ARG A 124 -18.90 -4.32 8.60
CA ARG A 124 -19.37 -3.29 7.66
C ARG A 124 -19.80 -2.00 8.35
N GLU A 125 -20.28 -2.06 9.60
CA GLU A 125 -20.68 -0.87 10.35
C GLU A 125 -19.46 -0.04 10.73
N LEU A 126 -18.42 -0.69 11.26
CA LEU A 126 -17.15 -0.07 11.59
C LEU A 126 -16.46 0.49 10.32
N LEU A 127 -16.44 -0.25 9.22
CA LEU A 127 -15.94 0.21 7.93
C LEU A 127 -16.70 1.44 7.40
N GLY A 128 -18.04 1.42 7.52
CA GLY A 128 -18.90 2.53 7.15
C GLY A 128 -18.64 3.78 8.00
N TYR A 129 -18.35 3.61 9.29
CA TYR A 129 -17.97 4.71 10.16
C TYR A 129 -16.59 5.29 9.79
N PHE A 130 -15.59 4.43 9.55
CA PHE A 130 -14.27 4.85 9.07
C PHE A 130 -14.35 5.61 7.74
N SER A 131 -15.18 5.15 6.80
CA SER A 131 -15.41 5.83 5.53
C SER A 131 -15.95 7.26 5.72
N LYS A 132 -16.92 7.45 6.63
CA LYS A 132 -17.46 8.78 6.96
C LYS A 132 -16.40 9.71 7.56
N ILE A 133 -15.56 9.19 8.46
CA ILE A 133 -14.46 9.96 9.05
C ILE A 133 -13.42 10.31 7.99
N SER A 134 -12.97 9.33 7.22
CA SER A 134 -11.98 9.51 6.16
C SER A 134 -12.43 10.55 5.14
N GLU A 135 -13.72 10.59 4.80
CA GLU A 135 -14.25 11.62 3.91
C GLU A 135 -14.31 13.02 4.55
N ARG A 136 -14.51 13.12 5.87
CA ARG A 136 -14.41 14.41 6.58
C ARG A 136 -12.97 14.92 6.58
N PHE A 137 -11.99 14.05 6.83
CA PHE A 137 -10.57 14.39 6.80
C PHE A 137 -10.08 14.71 5.37
N SER A 138 -10.50 13.96 4.35
CA SER A 138 -10.08 14.22 2.95
C SER A 138 -10.50 15.62 2.47
N LYS A 139 -11.67 16.10 2.91
CA LYS A 139 -12.16 17.45 2.60
C LYS A 139 -11.26 18.56 3.13
N MET A 140 -10.37 18.29 4.08
CA MET A 140 -9.38 19.25 4.55
C MET A 140 -8.41 19.67 3.43
N PHE A 141 -7.94 18.70 2.64
CA PHE A 141 -6.88 18.91 1.64
C PHE A 141 -7.45 19.33 0.27
N ARG A 142 -8.67 18.89 -0.05
CA ARG A 142 -9.29 19.07 -1.37
C ARG A 142 -9.31 20.53 -1.87
N PRO A 143 -9.69 21.55 -1.08
CA PRO A 143 -9.72 22.94 -1.55
C PRO A 143 -8.34 23.47 -1.94
N LYS A 144 -7.29 23.08 -1.21
CA LYS A 144 -5.90 23.47 -1.51
C LYS A 144 -5.44 22.85 -2.82
N ILE A 145 -5.73 21.56 -3.05
CA ILE A 145 -5.41 20.87 -4.30
C ILE A 145 -6.10 21.56 -5.49
N ILE A 146 -7.40 21.85 -5.39
CA ILE A 146 -8.14 22.55 -6.46
C ILE A 146 -7.56 23.95 -6.73
N SER A 147 -7.17 24.68 -5.68
CA SER A 147 -6.54 26.00 -5.83
C SER A 147 -5.20 25.91 -6.58
N LEU A 148 -4.37 24.90 -6.27
CA LEU A 148 -3.11 24.65 -6.96
C LEU A 148 -3.34 24.28 -8.44
N GLN A 149 -4.38 23.50 -8.73
CA GLN A 149 -4.79 23.17 -10.10
C GLN A 149 -5.20 24.39 -10.90
N LYS A 150 -6.01 25.29 -10.33
CA LYS A 150 -6.41 26.56 -10.96
C LYS A 150 -5.21 27.46 -11.25
N SER A 151 -4.20 27.48 -10.38
CA SER A 151 -2.95 28.22 -10.61
C SER A 151 -2.02 27.55 -11.64
N GLY A 152 -2.32 26.31 -12.04
CA GLY A 152 -1.51 25.51 -12.94
C GLY A 152 -0.18 25.04 -12.35
N ARG A 153 0.01 25.09 -11.02
CA ARG A 153 1.20 24.53 -10.34
C ARG A 153 1.17 23.01 -10.23
N TYR A 154 -0.03 22.44 -10.30
CA TYR A 154 -0.29 21.01 -10.10
C TYR A 154 -1.38 20.56 -11.06
N GLN A 155 -1.09 19.64 -11.99
CA GLN A 155 -2.03 19.30 -13.08
C GLN A 155 -2.23 17.80 -13.22
N GLY A 156 -3.37 17.41 -13.79
CA GLY A 156 -3.66 16.02 -14.19
C GLY A 156 -3.94 15.05 -13.05
N CYS A 157 -4.26 15.53 -11.85
CA CYS A 157 -4.69 14.68 -10.73
C CYS A 157 -6.17 14.92 -10.40
N ASN A 158 -6.83 13.93 -9.81
CA ASN A 158 -8.19 14.09 -9.29
C ASN A 158 -8.10 14.53 -7.83
N ALA A 159 -8.55 15.74 -7.53
CA ALA A 159 -8.42 16.31 -6.19
C ALA A 159 -9.15 15.49 -5.11
N THR A 160 -10.25 14.83 -5.45
CA THR A 160 -10.96 13.93 -4.53
C THR A 160 -10.11 12.70 -4.23
N VAL A 161 -9.64 12.01 -5.27
CA VAL A 161 -8.84 10.78 -5.13
C VAL A 161 -7.54 11.05 -4.39
N LEU A 162 -6.81 12.11 -4.77
CA LEU A 162 -5.58 12.49 -4.08
C LEU A 162 -5.83 12.83 -2.61
N SER A 163 -6.90 13.58 -2.31
CA SER A 163 -7.22 13.91 -0.91
C SER A 163 -7.53 12.67 -0.06
N GLN A 164 -8.11 11.63 -0.68
CA GLN A 164 -8.37 10.35 -0.02
C GLN A 164 -7.07 9.55 0.16
N ILE A 165 -6.19 9.49 -0.85
CA ILE A 165 -4.85 8.89 -0.75
C ILE A 165 -4.04 9.53 0.38
N MET A 166 -4.05 10.86 0.49
CA MET A 166 -3.37 11.57 1.57
C MET A 166 -3.96 11.17 2.93
N THR A 167 -5.28 11.18 3.08
CA THR A 167 -5.94 10.73 4.32
C THR A 167 -5.63 9.28 4.67
N THR A 168 -5.64 8.36 3.70
CA THR A 168 -5.27 6.96 3.88
C THR A 168 -3.81 6.83 4.31
N THR A 169 -2.90 7.56 3.65
CA THR A 169 -1.48 7.61 4.02
C THR A 169 -1.31 8.05 5.46
N PHE A 170 -2.03 9.10 5.89
CA PHE A 170 -1.97 9.61 7.26
C PHE A 170 -2.39 8.56 8.29
N PHE A 171 -3.63 8.07 8.20
CA PHE A 171 -4.17 7.12 9.19
C PHE A 171 -3.42 5.79 9.20
N MET A 172 -3.06 5.28 8.02
CA MET A 172 -2.45 3.96 7.92
C MET A 172 -0.95 3.98 8.25
N SER A 173 -0.28 5.13 8.14
CA SER A 173 1.08 5.28 8.68
C SER A 173 1.06 5.24 10.21
N ILE A 174 0.09 5.91 10.84
CA ILE A 174 -0.08 5.88 12.31
C ILE A 174 -0.43 4.47 12.78
N PHE A 175 -1.33 3.79 12.07
CA PHE A 175 -1.65 2.39 12.34
C PHE A 175 -0.42 1.49 12.21
N SER A 176 0.33 1.60 11.11
CA SER A 176 1.55 0.82 10.87
C SER A 176 2.62 1.07 11.94
N PHE A 177 2.72 2.30 12.44
CA PHE A 177 3.55 2.63 13.60
C PHE A 177 3.05 1.96 14.89
N SER A 178 1.74 1.98 15.15
CA SER A 178 1.17 1.35 16.36
C SER A 178 1.34 -0.17 16.42
N ILE A 179 1.47 -0.82 15.27
CA ILE A 179 1.72 -2.27 15.18
C ILE A 179 3.20 -2.60 14.92
N HIS A 180 4.10 -1.61 15.06
CA HIS A 180 5.56 -1.77 14.89
C HIS A 180 6.02 -2.22 13.48
N ILE A 181 5.19 -1.98 12.46
CA ILE A 181 5.62 -2.05 11.06
C ILE A 181 6.41 -0.80 10.67
N ILE A 182 6.12 0.36 11.26
CA ILE A 182 6.99 1.55 11.18
C ILE A 182 7.75 1.69 12.50
N GLY A 183 9.09 1.74 12.41
CA GLY A 183 9.97 1.98 13.55
C GLY A 183 10.21 3.46 13.84
N GLY A 184 11.20 3.74 14.68
CA GLY A 184 11.61 5.10 15.03
C GLY A 184 10.69 5.78 16.05
N ASP A 185 10.73 7.11 16.08
CA ASP A 185 9.98 7.92 17.03
C ASP A 185 8.81 8.68 16.38
N LYS A 186 7.85 9.08 17.21
CA LYS A 186 6.62 9.76 16.78
C LYS A 186 6.88 11.09 16.06
N LYS A 187 7.93 11.83 16.44
CA LYS A 187 8.24 13.13 15.85
C LYS A 187 8.78 12.92 14.44
N SER A 188 9.65 11.93 14.25
CA SER A 188 10.15 11.55 12.94
C SER A 188 9.04 11.02 12.03
N LEU A 189 8.07 10.27 12.54
CA LEU A 189 6.85 9.89 11.80
C LEU A 189 6.05 11.11 11.36
N ALA A 190 5.73 12.02 12.29
CA ALA A 190 4.96 13.24 12.00
C ALA A 190 5.68 14.12 10.97
N ARG A 191 7.01 14.26 11.11
CA ARG A 191 7.88 14.99 10.17
C ARG A 191 7.82 14.38 8.77
N THR A 192 7.98 13.07 8.65
CA THR A 192 7.93 12.36 7.37
C THR A 192 6.61 12.57 6.65
N ILE A 193 5.48 12.38 7.35
CA ILE A 193 4.14 12.60 6.77
C ILE A 193 3.98 14.07 6.35
N SER A 194 4.46 14.99 7.18
CA SER A 194 4.46 16.43 6.89
C SER A 194 5.25 16.75 5.64
N ILE A 195 6.43 16.17 5.45
CA ILE A 195 7.27 16.38 4.27
C ILE A 195 6.57 15.90 3.00
N LEU A 196 5.96 14.70 3.00
CA LEU A 196 5.20 14.21 1.84
C LEU A 196 4.08 15.19 1.46
N PHE A 197 3.32 15.65 2.45
CA PHE A 197 2.14 16.50 2.22
C PHE A 197 2.55 17.90 1.80
N PHE A 198 3.52 18.49 2.51
CA PHE A 198 4.07 19.81 2.21
C PHE A 198 4.67 19.85 0.81
N SER A 199 5.42 18.81 0.43
CA SER A 199 5.98 18.70 -0.92
C SER A 199 4.89 18.67 -1.98
N SER A 200 3.80 17.92 -1.75
CA SER A 200 2.65 17.87 -2.65
C SER A 200 1.94 19.23 -2.81
N PHE A 201 1.93 20.08 -1.77
CA PHE A 201 1.27 21.38 -1.82
C PHE A 201 2.15 22.53 -2.32
N ASN A 202 3.47 22.38 -2.23
CA ASN A 202 4.41 23.46 -2.52
C ASN A 202 5.29 23.21 -3.74
N MET A 203 5.33 21.99 -4.29
CA MET A 203 6.01 21.74 -5.55
C MET A 203 5.31 22.46 -6.72
N ASN A 204 6.09 23.00 -7.65
CA ASN A 204 5.63 23.47 -8.95
C ASN A 204 6.09 22.51 -10.06
N GLU A 205 5.17 21.68 -10.55
CA GLU A 205 5.48 20.61 -11.50
C GLU A 205 6.00 21.14 -12.85
N LYS A 206 5.48 22.30 -13.30
CA LYS A 206 5.89 22.93 -14.57
C LYS A 206 7.39 23.17 -14.65
N ASN A 207 8.00 23.49 -13.52
CA ASN A 207 9.43 23.78 -13.46
C ASN A 207 10.25 22.52 -13.73
N ILE A 208 9.83 21.37 -13.22
CA ILE A 208 10.57 20.11 -13.37
C ILE A 208 10.42 19.59 -14.81
N ILE A 209 9.21 19.61 -15.37
CA ILE A 209 8.97 19.22 -16.78
C ILE A 209 9.77 20.12 -17.75
N SER A 210 9.98 21.40 -17.40
CA SER A 210 10.76 22.32 -18.24
C SER A 210 12.26 21.98 -18.29
N LEU A 211 12.79 21.36 -17.22
CA LEU A 211 14.20 20.98 -17.08
C LEU A 211 14.52 19.68 -17.81
N ASN A 212 13.57 18.74 -17.89
CA ASN A 212 13.73 17.48 -18.62
C ASN A 212 13.51 17.69 -20.14
N ARG A 213 14.54 18.19 -20.83
CA ARG A 213 14.50 18.51 -22.28
C ARG A 213 14.33 17.29 -23.21
N ASN A 214 14.56 16.07 -22.71
CA ASN A 214 14.62 14.84 -23.53
C ASN A 214 13.41 13.89 -23.39
N GLN A 215 12.35 14.25 -22.66
CA GLN A 215 11.12 13.43 -22.54
C GLN A 215 9.89 14.11 -23.17
N PRO A 216 8.91 13.34 -23.67
CA PRO A 216 7.68 13.89 -24.26
C PRO A 216 6.88 14.69 -23.23
N LYS A 217 6.79 16.01 -23.43
CA LYS A 217 6.15 16.95 -22.48
C LYS A 217 4.63 16.84 -22.40
N SER A 218 3.97 16.06 -23.26
CA SER A 218 2.51 15.92 -23.32
C SER A 218 2.05 14.48 -23.09
N GLU A 219 0.91 14.31 -22.41
CA GLU A 219 0.26 13.01 -22.18
C GLU A 219 0.03 12.22 -23.48
N LYS A 220 -0.41 12.92 -24.54
CA LYS A 220 -0.52 12.34 -25.90
C LYS A 220 0.81 11.81 -26.42
N GLY A 221 1.91 12.53 -26.18
CA GLY A 221 3.24 12.10 -26.63
C GLY A 221 3.77 10.89 -25.86
N ARG A 222 3.44 10.80 -24.57
CA ARG A 222 3.78 9.66 -23.70
C ARG A 222 3.00 8.41 -24.07
N SER A 223 1.69 8.53 -24.26
CA SER A 223 0.84 7.46 -24.79
C SER A 223 1.33 6.98 -26.16
N THR A 224 1.67 7.90 -27.07
CA THR A 224 2.24 7.55 -28.38
C THR A 224 3.56 6.78 -28.25
N ARG A 225 4.45 7.22 -27.35
CA ARG A 225 5.73 6.55 -27.09
C ARG A 225 5.54 5.15 -26.51
N ARG A 226 4.56 4.96 -25.62
CA ARG A 226 4.21 3.66 -25.04
C ARG A 226 3.62 2.70 -26.08
N ILE A 227 2.71 3.17 -26.93
CA ILE A 227 2.17 2.38 -28.05
C ILE A 227 3.31 1.87 -28.94
N ILE A 228 4.28 2.72 -29.27
CA ILE A 228 5.45 2.32 -30.06
C ILE A 228 6.21 1.19 -29.37
N LEU A 229 6.43 1.29 -28.05
CA LEU A 229 7.18 0.27 -27.31
C LEU A 229 6.38 -1.02 -27.14
N GLU A 230 5.08 -0.97 -26.83
CA GLU A 230 4.22 -2.16 -26.74
C GLU A 230 4.09 -2.88 -28.08
N THR A 231 3.92 -2.14 -29.19
CA THR A 231 3.94 -2.72 -30.53
C THR A 231 5.29 -3.34 -30.85
N ALA A 232 6.40 -2.64 -30.55
CA ALA A 232 7.74 -3.17 -30.77
C ALA A 232 8.00 -4.43 -29.95
N ARG A 233 7.52 -4.49 -28.70
CA ARG A 233 7.61 -5.66 -27.84
C ARG A 233 6.90 -6.85 -28.48
N ASN A 234 5.62 -6.72 -28.79
CA ASN A 234 4.82 -7.80 -29.35
C ASN A 234 5.44 -8.34 -30.66
N GLU A 235 5.90 -7.43 -31.54
CA GLU A 235 6.54 -7.81 -32.80
C GLU A 235 7.88 -8.53 -32.57
N PHE A 236 8.70 -8.04 -31.64
CA PHE A 236 9.98 -8.70 -31.34
C PHE A 236 9.80 -10.05 -30.62
N GLU A 237 8.75 -10.23 -29.81
CA GLU A 237 8.43 -11.51 -29.15
C GLU A 237 8.00 -12.56 -30.18
N HIS A 238 7.16 -12.20 -31.14
CA HIS A 238 6.60 -13.16 -32.10
C HIS A 238 7.54 -13.45 -33.28
N ASN A 239 8.24 -12.44 -33.77
CA ASN A 239 9.00 -12.53 -35.03
C ASN A 239 10.52 -12.43 -34.82
N GLY A 240 10.97 -12.24 -33.58
CA GLY A 240 12.36 -11.99 -33.24
C GLY A 240 12.82 -10.58 -33.65
N SER A 241 13.79 -10.02 -32.93
CA SER A 241 14.24 -8.65 -33.24
C SER A 241 15.02 -8.53 -34.55
N LYS A 242 15.45 -9.62 -35.20
CA LYS A 242 16.26 -9.58 -36.43
C LYS A 242 15.32 -9.47 -37.64
N GLY A 243 15.44 -8.39 -38.43
CA GLY A 243 14.57 -8.11 -39.58
C GLY A 243 13.45 -7.09 -39.36
N ILE A 244 12.97 -6.88 -38.13
CA ILE A 244 11.95 -5.86 -37.86
C ILE A 244 12.54 -4.44 -37.99
N THR A 245 11.90 -3.56 -38.75
CA THR A 245 12.32 -2.17 -38.95
C THR A 245 11.45 -1.19 -38.14
N ILE A 246 11.94 0.03 -37.94
CA ILE A 246 11.13 1.12 -37.35
C ILE A 246 9.88 1.38 -38.21
N ALA A 247 10.02 1.23 -39.54
CA ALA A 247 8.91 1.37 -40.47
C ALA A 247 7.81 0.33 -40.23
N HIS A 248 8.18 -0.92 -39.98
CA HIS A 248 7.26 -2.02 -39.65
C HIS A 248 6.54 -1.77 -38.31
N ILE A 249 7.28 -1.31 -37.30
CA ILE A 249 6.71 -0.95 -35.99
C ILE A 249 5.71 0.21 -36.14
N ALA A 250 6.05 1.23 -36.94
CA ALA A 250 5.16 2.36 -37.20
C ALA A 250 3.84 1.90 -37.84
N GLU A 251 3.93 1.03 -38.86
CA GLU A 251 2.77 0.47 -39.55
C GLU A 251 1.87 -0.33 -38.61
N LYS A 252 2.44 -1.26 -37.82
CA LYS A 252 1.71 -2.07 -36.84
C LYS A 252 1.09 -1.25 -35.71
N ALA A 253 1.72 -0.14 -35.34
CA ALA A 253 1.22 0.78 -34.32
C ALA A 253 0.13 1.72 -34.88
N GLY A 254 -0.16 1.71 -36.19
CA GLY A 254 -1.06 2.67 -36.82
C GLY A 254 -0.52 4.10 -36.81
N LEU A 255 0.80 4.28 -36.79
CA LEU A 255 1.48 5.56 -36.67
C LEU A 255 2.30 5.89 -37.93
N SER A 256 2.49 7.19 -38.20
CA SER A 256 3.43 7.61 -39.24
C SER A 256 4.88 7.28 -38.83
N ARG A 257 5.73 6.96 -39.81
CA ARG A 257 7.17 6.76 -39.57
C ARG A 257 7.80 7.97 -38.88
N GLY A 258 7.42 9.19 -39.30
CA GLY A 258 7.89 10.44 -38.68
C GLY A 258 7.49 10.58 -37.21
N THR A 259 6.32 10.06 -36.83
CA THR A 259 5.88 10.00 -35.42
C THR A 259 6.78 9.10 -34.60
N VAL A 260 7.20 7.95 -35.13
CA VAL A 260 8.10 7.03 -34.41
C VAL A 260 9.51 7.60 -34.31
N TYR A 261 10.04 8.18 -35.39
CA TYR A 261 11.36 8.83 -35.41
C TYR A 261 11.46 10.05 -34.48
N LYS A 262 10.34 10.66 -34.12
CA LYS A 262 10.28 11.72 -33.10
C LYS A 262 10.69 11.22 -31.71
N TYR A 263 10.45 9.94 -31.41
CA TYR A 263 10.74 9.34 -30.10
C TYR A 263 11.97 8.43 -30.11
N PHE A 264 12.20 7.70 -31.19
CA PHE A 264 13.31 6.76 -31.32
C PHE A 264 13.99 6.92 -32.67
N LYS A 265 15.24 7.38 -32.67
CA LYS A 265 15.96 7.69 -33.92
C LYS A 265 16.48 6.43 -34.60
N LYS A 266 16.83 5.42 -33.81
CA LYS A 266 17.30 4.12 -34.30
C LYS A 266 16.63 2.99 -33.52
N LYS A 267 16.60 1.80 -34.13
CA LYS A 267 15.99 0.59 -33.55
C LYS A 267 16.63 0.21 -32.21
N GLU A 268 17.91 0.54 -32.03
CA GLU A 268 18.59 0.33 -30.75
C GLU A 268 18.01 1.21 -29.63
N ASP A 269 17.50 2.40 -29.95
CA ASP A 269 16.84 3.26 -28.96
C ASP A 269 15.50 2.64 -28.52
N ILE A 270 14.79 1.96 -29.43
CA ILE A 270 13.58 1.19 -29.11
C ILE A 270 13.96 0.01 -28.21
N LYS A 271 15.02 -0.74 -28.54
CA LYS A 271 15.50 -1.84 -27.69
C LYS A 271 15.91 -1.34 -26.30
N ASN A 272 16.61 -0.23 -26.21
CA ASN A 272 16.98 0.38 -24.93
C ASN A 272 15.75 0.89 -24.17
N GLY A 273 14.76 1.44 -24.88
CA GLY A 273 13.46 1.80 -24.31
C GLY A 273 12.72 0.58 -23.76
N LEU A 274 12.73 -0.54 -24.49
CA LEU A 274 12.15 -1.80 -24.05
C LEU A 274 12.88 -2.38 -22.84
N LYS A 275 14.21 -2.36 -22.80
CA LYS A 275 14.98 -2.80 -21.62
C LYS A 275 14.61 -1.99 -20.38
N LYS A 276 14.44 -0.67 -20.54
CA LYS A 276 14.08 0.23 -19.43
C LYS A 276 12.63 0.08 -19.00
N GLU A 277 11.70 -0.10 -19.92
CA GLU A 277 10.27 -0.18 -19.59
C GLU A 277 9.80 -1.59 -19.23
N PHE A 278 10.45 -2.62 -19.77
CA PHE A 278 10.14 -4.04 -19.58
C PHE A 278 11.42 -4.84 -19.23
N PRO A 279 11.99 -4.66 -18.02
CA PRO A 279 13.10 -5.49 -17.57
C PRO A 279 12.67 -6.97 -17.53
N GLY A 280 13.37 -7.82 -18.28
CA GLY A 280 13.00 -9.23 -18.53
C GLY A 280 12.87 -9.59 -20.01
N PHE A 281 12.62 -8.61 -20.89
CA PHE A 281 12.36 -8.84 -22.32
C PHE A 281 13.55 -9.41 -23.14
N LEU A 282 14.81 -9.27 -22.68
CA LEU A 282 15.99 -9.79 -23.41
C LEU A 282 16.63 -11.04 -22.81
N ASN A 283 16.18 -11.46 -21.63
CA ASN A 283 16.59 -12.72 -21.03
C ASN A 283 15.42 -13.67 -21.30
N GLY A 284 15.55 -14.58 -22.27
CA GLY A 284 14.46 -15.46 -22.70
C GLY A 284 13.94 -16.36 -21.58
N SER A 285 13.08 -15.83 -20.72
CA SER A 285 12.42 -16.55 -19.64
C SER A 285 10.92 -16.62 -19.93
N SER A 286 10.51 -17.78 -20.42
CA SER A 286 9.39 -18.47 -19.81
C SER A 286 9.45 -18.31 -18.29
N LEU A 287 8.29 -18.17 -17.64
CA LEU A 287 8.12 -18.27 -16.19
C LEU A 287 9.19 -19.18 -15.56
N PRO A 288 9.93 -18.74 -14.53
CA PRO A 288 10.97 -19.58 -13.96
C PRO A 288 10.37 -20.90 -13.46
N ASP A 289 10.89 -22.04 -13.94
CA ASP A 289 10.64 -23.40 -13.44
C ASP A 289 11.13 -23.61 -11.99
N SER A 290 11.31 -22.54 -11.22
CA SER A 290 11.82 -22.52 -9.85
C SER A 290 10.87 -23.14 -8.80
N LEU A 291 9.79 -23.80 -9.22
CA LEU A 291 9.01 -24.69 -8.37
C LEU A 291 9.71 -26.04 -8.10
N ASN A 292 10.86 -26.31 -8.70
CA ASN A 292 11.50 -27.63 -8.62
C ASN A 292 12.49 -27.84 -7.47
N ASP A 293 13.05 -26.80 -6.84
CA ASP A 293 14.16 -26.99 -5.89
C ASP A 293 13.97 -26.21 -4.59
N SER A 294 13.05 -26.66 -3.74
CA SER A 294 13.14 -26.45 -2.29
C SER A 294 12.17 -27.35 -1.52
N HIS A 295 12.53 -28.63 -1.37
CA HIS A 295 11.93 -29.53 -0.39
C HIS A 295 12.87 -29.70 0.81
N PRO A 296 12.44 -29.34 2.04
CA PRO A 296 13.01 -29.90 3.25
C PRO A 296 12.26 -31.20 3.62
N ASP A 297 13.04 -32.27 3.76
CA ASP A 297 12.79 -33.48 4.56
C ASP A 297 11.57 -34.37 4.26
N THR A 298 11.73 -35.27 3.29
CA THR A 298 11.07 -36.60 3.27
C THR A 298 12.02 -37.68 3.79
N LYS A 299 12.48 -37.54 5.04
CA LYS A 299 13.06 -38.67 5.80
C LYS A 299 12.09 -39.08 6.89
N ASN A 300 11.21 -40.04 6.56
CA ASN A 300 10.61 -41.01 7.48
C ASN A 300 9.49 -41.76 6.75
N LEU A 301 9.85 -42.73 5.90
CA LEU A 301 8.95 -43.77 5.39
C LEU A 301 9.77 -44.91 4.77
N GLU A 302 10.66 -45.50 5.57
CA GLU A 302 11.25 -46.81 5.24
C GLU A 302 11.35 -47.68 6.50
N THR A 303 10.33 -48.51 6.74
CA THR A 303 10.50 -49.85 7.33
C THR A 303 9.33 -50.72 6.91
N GLY A 304 9.57 -51.64 5.97
CA GLY A 304 8.61 -52.68 5.57
C GLY A 304 9.06 -53.38 4.29
N LYS A 305 9.91 -54.40 4.43
CA LYS A 305 10.44 -55.22 3.34
C LYS A 305 9.32 -55.88 2.52
N GLY A 306 9.40 -55.77 1.19
CA GLY A 306 8.60 -56.53 0.22
C GLY A 306 9.10 -56.30 -1.20
N GLN A 307 9.67 -57.35 -1.79
CA GLN A 307 10.40 -57.42 -3.08
C GLN A 307 9.73 -56.74 -4.30
N LEU A 308 10.57 -55.98 -5.03
CA LEU A 308 10.64 -55.69 -6.48
C LEU A 308 9.47 -56.12 -7.39
N HIS A 309 8.81 -55.16 -8.04
CA HIS A 309 8.69 -55.03 -9.51
C HIS A 309 7.89 -53.74 -9.87
N HIS A 310 8.23 -53.13 -11.02
CA HIS A 310 7.68 -51.92 -11.67
C HIS A 310 8.33 -50.56 -11.36
N ALA A 311 9.37 -50.27 -12.14
CA ALA A 311 9.76 -48.91 -12.51
C ALA A 311 8.72 -48.32 -13.48
N GLY A 312 8.21 -47.11 -13.18
CA GLY A 312 7.37 -46.31 -14.08
C GLY A 312 6.12 -45.71 -13.42
N ASN A 313 6.26 -44.79 -12.44
CA ASN A 313 5.12 -43.97 -11.97
C ASN A 313 5.47 -42.69 -11.15
N GLY A 314 6.73 -42.26 -11.11
CA GLY A 314 7.17 -41.15 -10.25
C GLY A 314 6.90 -39.72 -10.75
N SER A 315 6.60 -39.53 -12.05
CA SER A 315 6.34 -38.19 -12.61
C SER A 315 4.86 -37.78 -12.51
N ALA A 316 3.93 -38.66 -12.86
CA ALA A 316 2.50 -38.35 -12.88
C ALA A 316 1.89 -38.09 -11.49
N THR A 317 2.46 -38.69 -10.44
CA THR A 317 2.03 -38.48 -9.04
C THR A 317 2.49 -37.12 -8.50
N THR A 318 3.68 -36.68 -8.88
CA THR A 318 4.25 -35.37 -8.52
C THR A 318 3.48 -34.23 -9.23
N ASP A 319 3.19 -34.38 -10.52
CA ASP A 319 2.43 -33.38 -11.30
C ASP A 319 1.00 -33.19 -10.77
N LYS A 320 0.33 -34.29 -10.40
CA LYS A 320 -0.99 -34.26 -9.78
C LYS A 320 -0.98 -33.59 -8.41
N SER A 321 0.06 -33.82 -7.61
CA SER A 321 0.25 -33.19 -6.30
C SER A 321 0.41 -31.67 -6.43
N ILE A 322 1.25 -31.23 -7.36
CA ILE A 322 1.48 -29.80 -7.65
C ILE A 322 0.18 -29.13 -8.12
N LEU A 323 -0.56 -29.75 -9.05
CA LEU A 323 -1.83 -29.21 -9.53
C LEU A 323 -2.87 -29.12 -8.41
N THR A 324 -2.94 -30.13 -7.54
CA THR A 324 -3.84 -30.13 -6.38
C THR A 324 -3.50 -29.01 -5.42
N ARG A 325 -2.20 -28.80 -5.14
CA ARG A 325 -1.73 -27.69 -4.32
C ARG A 325 -2.15 -26.33 -4.90
N LYS A 326 -1.97 -26.12 -6.21
CA LYS A 326 -2.40 -24.89 -6.91
C LYS A 326 -3.91 -24.66 -6.81
N ASN A 327 -4.71 -25.73 -6.94
CA ASN A 327 -6.17 -25.65 -6.80
C ASN A 327 -6.58 -25.26 -5.37
N ILE A 328 -5.92 -25.80 -4.34
CA ILE A 328 -6.16 -25.42 -2.94
C ILE A 328 -5.84 -23.94 -2.73
N ILE A 329 -4.70 -23.46 -3.24
CA ILE A 329 -4.31 -22.05 -3.14
C ILE A 329 -5.34 -21.15 -3.82
N SER A 330 -5.78 -21.49 -5.03
CA SER A 330 -6.82 -20.71 -5.74
C SER A 330 -8.13 -20.65 -4.95
N ALA A 331 -8.57 -21.78 -4.38
CA ALA A 331 -9.75 -21.83 -3.52
C ALA A 331 -9.58 -21.02 -2.23
N ALA A 332 -8.38 -21.03 -1.64
CA ALA A 332 -8.05 -20.25 -0.45
C ALA A 332 -8.08 -18.74 -0.75
N ILE A 333 -7.50 -18.31 -1.88
CA ILE A 333 -7.59 -16.92 -2.35
C ILE A 333 -9.04 -16.49 -2.38
N GLN A 334 -9.93 -17.25 -3.03
CA GLN A 334 -11.35 -16.90 -3.14
C GLN A 334 -12.06 -16.85 -1.78
N GLU A 335 -11.85 -17.83 -0.90
CA GLU A 335 -12.48 -17.82 0.43
C GLU A 335 -12.00 -16.63 1.29
N PHE A 336 -10.68 -16.37 1.31
CA PHE A 336 -10.11 -15.23 2.03
C PHE A 336 -10.54 -13.90 1.43
N SER A 337 -10.71 -13.85 0.11
CA SER A 337 -11.22 -12.68 -0.62
C SER A 337 -12.62 -12.29 -0.16
N GLU A 338 -13.49 -13.28 -0.01
CA GLU A 338 -14.89 -13.07 0.31
C GLU A 338 -15.14 -12.83 1.80
N LYS A 339 -14.37 -13.50 2.68
CA LYS A 339 -14.67 -13.58 4.12
C LYS A 339 -13.58 -13.01 5.02
N GLY A 340 -12.38 -12.74 4.50
CA GLY A 340 -11.22 -12.43 5.33
C GLY A 340 -10.73 -13.63 6.14
N TYR A 341 -9.60 -13.47 6.82
CA TYR A 341 -8.96 -14.56 7.56
C TYR A 341 -9.85 -15.18 8.65
N PHE A 342 -10.51 -14.36 9.48
CA PHE A 342 -11.20 -14.86 10.68
C PHE A 342 -12.43 -15.71 10.34
N GLU A 343 -13.22 -15.30 9.35
CA GLU A 343 -14.46 -15.99 8.94
C GLU A 343 -14.21 -17.13 7.92
N SER A 344 -13.01 -17.21 7.32
CA SER A 344 -12.60 -18.33 6.48
C SER A 344 -12.34 -19.60 7.29
N THR A 345 -12.74 -20.76 6.74
CA THR A 345 -12.49 -22.08 7.33
C THR A 345 -11.82 -23.02 6.35
N ILE A 346 -11.00 -23.95 6.86
CA ILE A 346 -10.40 -25.03 6.06
C ILE A 346 -11.49 -25.86 5.35
N GLU A 347 -12.63 -26.05 5.99
CA GLU A 347 -13.77 -26.79 5.43
C GLU A 347 -14.29 -26.14 4.14
N ASN A 348 -14.53 -24.82 4.17
CA ASN A 348 -15.01 -24.09 3.01
C ASN A 348 -13.98 -24.09 1.88
N ILE A 349 -12.69 -23.97 2.21
CA ILE A 349 -11.60 -24.01 1.23
C ILE A 349 -11.53 -25.39 0.57
N ALA A 350 -11.59 -26.47 1.34
CA ALA A 350 -11.62 -27.83 0.82
C ALA A 350 -12.82 -28.04 -0.11
N LYS A 351 -14.02 -27.61 0.31
CA LYS A 351 -15.24 -27.67 -0.50
C LYS A 351 -15.08 -26.91 -1.83
N ARG A 352 -14.53 -25.69 -1.80
CA ARG A 352 -14.25 -24.89 -3.02
C ARG A 352 -13.23 -25.55 -3.94
N ALA A 353 -12.22 -26.20 -3.38
CA ALA A 353 -11.22 -26.94 -4.13
C ALA A 353 -11.74 -28.29 -4.69
N GLY A 354 -12.97 -28.69 -4.34
CA GLY A 354 -13.51 -30.01 -4.71
C GLY A 354 -12.83 -31.17 -3.97
N LEU A 355 -12.28 -30.92 -2.77
CA LEU A 355 -11.52 -31.87 -1.97
C LEU A 355 -12.22 -32.17 -0.64
N SER A 356 -11.88 -33.31 -0.04
CA SER A 356 -12.22 -33.57 1.35
C SER A 356 -11.32 -32.77 2.29
N ARG A 357 -11.81 -32.48 3.50
CA ARG A 357 -11.00 -31.85 4.56
C ARG A 357 -9.72 -32.63 4.85
N SER A 358 -9.81 -33.96 4.91
CA SER A 358 -8.67 -34.85 5.12
C SER A 358 -7.63 -34.73 4.02
N THR A 359 -8.06 -34.59 2.77
CA THR A 359 -7.15 -34.39 1.62
C THR A 359 -6.45 -33.05 1.70
N LEU A 360 -7.14 -31.97 2.08
CA LEU A 360 -6.50 -30.67 2.25
C LEU A 360 -5.40 -30.71 3.31
N TYR A 361 -5.64 -31.40 4.43
CA TYR A 361 -4.67 -31.52 5.52
C TYR A 361 -3.37 -32.25 5.13
N LEU A 362 -3.36 -33.01 4.04
CA LEU A 362 -2.12 -33.58 3.49
C LEU A 362 -1.20 -32.50 2.91
N TYR A 363 -1.74 -31.35 2.50
CA TYR A 363 -1.00 -30.25 1.88
C TYR A 363 -0.77 -29.06 2.83
N PHE A 364 -1.74 -28.76 3.71
CA PHE A 364 -1.68 -27.64 4.65
C PHE A 364 -2.23 -28.05 6.01
N LYS A 365 -1.41 -28.00 7.06
CA LYS A 365 -1.79 -28.49 8.39
C LYS A 365 -2.73 -27.53 9.11
N LYS A 366 -2.58 -26.22 8.86
CA LYS A 366 -3.39 -25.16 9.47
C LYS A 366 -3.71 -24.05 8.47
N LYS A 367 -4.67 -23.19 8.84
CA LYS A 367 -5.10 -22.04 8.03
C LYS A 367 -3.97 -21.03 7.83
N ASP A 368 -3.09 -20.85 8.82
CA ASP A 368 -1.89 -20.03 8.74
C ASP A 368 -0.97 -20.48 7.59
N ASP A 369 -0.81 -21.79 7.36
CA ASP A 369 0.06 -22.32 6.29
C ASP A 369 -0.43 -21.90 4.90
N LEU A 370 -1.73 -21.70 4.74
CA LEU A 370 -2.31 -21.18 3.49
C LEU A 370 -1.94 -19.71 3.29
N ILE A 371 -2.01 -18.89 4.35
CA ILE A 371 -1.59 -17.48 4.28
C ILE A 371 -0.08 -17.37 4.00
N ILE A 372 0.74 -18.20 4.65
CA ILE A 372 2.19 -18.23 4.42
C ILE A 372 2.49 -18.60 2.96
N ALA A 373 1.81 -19.61 2.42
CA ALA A 373 1.97 -19.97 1.02
C ALA A 373 1.55 -18.84 0.05
N LEU A 374 0.48 -18.09 0.37
CA LEU A 374 0.08 -16.92 -0.41
C LEU A 374 1.13 -15.81 -0.37
N LEU A 375 1.74 -15.57 0.80
CA LEU A 375 2.85 -14.62 0.95
C LEU A 375 4.07 -15.04 0.13
N GLN A 376 4.39 -16.34 0.14
CA GLN A 376 5.48 -16.90 -0.66
C GLN A 376 5.22 -16.80 -2.17
N ASP A 377 3.99 -17.09 -2.61
CA ASP A 377 3.59 -16.94 -4.01
C ASP A 377 3.72 -15.48 -4.46
N MET A 378 3.27 -14.53 -3.63
CA MET A 378 3.46 -13.09 -3.88
C MET A 378 4.96 -12.74 -4.02
N LEU A 379 5.80 -13.22 -3.10
CA LEU A 379 7.25 -13.00 -3.13
C LEU A 379 7.92 -13.60 -4.37
N SER A 380 7.47 -14.78 -4.82
CA SER A 380 8.03 -15.47 -5.99
C SER A 380 7.80 -14.69 -7.28
N ILE A 381 6.63 -14.05 -7.42
CA ILE A 381 6.28 -13.19 -8.55
C ILE A 381 7.06 -11.88 -8.50
N LEU A 382 7.34 -11.40 -7.28
CA LEU A 382 8.12 -10.19 -7.02
C LEU A 382 9.61 -10.45 -6.90
N ASN A 383 10.09 -11.64 -7.32
CA ASN A 383 11.45 -12.15 -7.26
C ASN A 383 12.45 -11.11 -6.72
N PRO A 384 12.95 -11.23 -5.47
CA PRO A 384 13.61 -10.12 -4.77
C PRO A 384 14.65 -9.38 -5.63
N THR A 385 15.47 -10.11 -6.38
CA THR A 385 16.44 -9.56 -7.34
C THR A 385 15.82 -8.60 -8.37
N ASP A 386 14.62 -8.89 -8.87
CA ASP A 386 13.86 -8.09 -9.82
C ASP A 386 13.20 -6.86 -9.15
N SER A 387 12.71 -6.99 -7.90
CA SER A 387 12.16 -5.85 -7.14
C SER A 387 13.22 -4.82 -6.74
N PHE A 388 14.40 -5.27 -6.31
CA PHE A 388 15.53 -4.38 -6.02
C PHE A 388 16.06 -3.73 -7.31
N SER A 389 16.14 -4.47 -8.42
CA SER A 389 16.57 -3.89 -9.71
C SER A 389 15.56 -2.88 -10.30
N LEU A 390 14.26 -3.07 -10.08
CA LEU A 390 13.22 -2.12 -10.52
C LEU A 390 13.42 -0.71 -9.94
N LEU A 391 13.82 -0.60 -8.67
CA LEU A 391 14.08 0.69 -8.02
C LEU A 391 15.50 1.21 -8.26
N ASP A 392 16.49 0.33 -8.44
CA ASP A 392 17.86 0.72 -8.77
C ASP A 392 17.90 1.50 -10.10
N ASP A 393 17.19 1.01 -11.13
CA ASP A 393 17.12 1.67 -12.45
C ASP A 393 16.10 2.82 -12.53
N HIS A 394 15.37 3.11 -11.44
CA HIS A 394 14.32 4.14 -11.44
C HIS A 394 14.89 5.55 -11.57
N ASP A 395 14.50 6.25 -12.64
CA ASP A 395 14.70 7.70 -12.77
C ASP A 395 13.57 8.44 -12.05
N THR A 396 13.81 8.78 -10.78
CA THR A 396 12.85 9.52 -9.94
C THR A 396 12.53 10.91 -10.48
N THR A 397 13.36 11.47 -11.38
CA THR A 397 13.10 12.77 -12.03
C THR A 397 12.18 12.65 -13.24
N SER A 398 11.94 11.42 -13.72
CA SER A 398 10.96 11.10 -14.74
C SER A 398 9.62 10.76 -14.11
N ILE A 399 8.62 11.60 -14.38
CA ILE A 399 7.24 11.31 -13.97
C ILE A 399 6.69 10.05 -14.66
N ASP A 400 7.20 9.71 -15.85
CA ASP A 400 6.75 8.54 -16.62
C ASP A 400 7.30 7.25 -16.06
N ASP A 401 8.57 7.27 -15.66
CA ASP A 401 9.17 6.10 -15.03
C ASP A 401 8.58 5.88 -13.63
N THR A 402 8.37 6.97 -12.87
CA THR A 402 7.61 6.92 -11.61
C THR A 402 6.20 6.37 -11.82
N PHE A 403 5.50 6.81 -12.87
CA PHE A 403 4.17 6.30 -13.21
C PHE A 403 4.19 4.80 -13.54
N ARG A 404 5.17 4.36 -14.33
CA ARG A 404 5.33 2.95 -14.71
C ARG A 404 5.48 2.05 -13.48
N ILE A 405 6.38 2.42 -12.57
CA ILE A 405 6.64 1.66 -11.34
C ILE A 405 5.41 1.69 -10.43
N VAL A 406 4.82 2.87 -10.19
CA VAL A 406 3.62 2.99 -9.35
C VAL A 406 2.44 2.21 -9.93
N TYR A 407 2.24 2.25 -11.24
CA TYR A 407 1.18 1.48 -11.91
C TYR A 407 1.39 -0.02 -11.73
N MET A 408 2.62 -0.51 -11.91
CA MET A 408 2.97 -1.92 -11.67
C MET A 408 2.69 -2.31 -10.22
N VAL A 409 3.09 -1.48 -9.25
CA VAL A 409 2.83 -1.73 -7.83
C VAL A 409 1.34 -1.74 -7.52
N VAL A 410 0.55 -0.79 -8.04
CA VAL A 410 -0.91 -0.78 -7.89
C VAL A 410 -1.52 -2.03 -8.51
N GLU A 411 -1.07 -2.45 -9.68
CA GLU A 411 -1.54 -3.67 -10.34
C GLU A 411 -1.21 -4.94 -9.54
N ILE A 412 -0.01 -5.04 -8.96
CA ILE A 412 0.34 -6.11 -8.02
C ILE A 412 -0.63 -6.08 -6.84
N TYR A 413 -0.77 -4.94 -6.17
CA TYR A 413 -1.68 -4.82 -5.04
C TYR A 413 -3.15 -5.06 -5.40
N GLU A 414 -3.59 -4.83 -6.64
CA GLU A 414 -4.94 -5.13 -7.10
C GLU A 414 -5.14 -6.62 -7.44
N ASN A 415 -4.18 -7.22 -8.15
CA ASN A 415 -4.22 -8.64 -8.50
C ASN A 415 -4.09 -9.54 -7.26
N PHE A 416 -3.42 -9.05 -6.21
CA PHE A 416 -3.28 -9.69 -4.90
C PHE A 416 -4.08 -8.98 -3.79
N ALA A 417 -4.99 -8.06 -4.13
CA ALA A 417 -5.70 -7.18 -3.20
C ALA A 417 -6.47 -7.91 -2.13
N THR A 418 -7.14 -8.96 -2.56
CA THR A 418 -8.19 -9.58 -1.78
C THR A 418 -7.60 -10.53 -0.72
N PRO A 419 -6.46 -11.20 -0.97
CA PRO A 419 -5.61 -11.76 0.09
C PRO A 419 -5.01 -10.73 1.05
N ASN A 420 -4.70 -9.49 0.65
CA ASN A 420 -3.98 -8.54 1.52
C ASN A 420 -4.75 -8.22 2.82
N TRP A 421 -6.07 -8.14 2.73
CA TRP A 421 -6.92 -7.92 3.89
C TRP A 421 -6.89 -9.12 4.86
N ALA A 422 -6.87 -10.34 4.30
CA ALA A 422 -6.75 -11.57 5.08
C ALA A 422 -5.33 -11.79 5.63
N ILE A 423 -4.28 -11.42 4.89
CA ILE A 423 -2.88 -11.43 5.34
C ILE A 423 -2.74 -10.52 6.56
N LEU A 424 -3.25 -9.29 6.48
CA LEU A 424 -3.20 -8.34 7.58
C LEU A 424 -4.02 -8.82 8.79
N GLN A 425 -5.23 -9.35 8.58
CA GLN A 425 -5.99 -9.99 9.66
C GLN A 425 -5.23 -11.17 10.29
N GLY A 426 -4.60 -12.02 9.47
CA GLY A 426 -3.78 -13.13 9.90
C GLY A 426 -2.58 -12.68 10.75
N SER A 427 -1.98 -11.53 10.43
CA SER A 427 -0.91 -10.94 11.24
C SER A 427 -1.34 -10.61 12.68
N PHE A 428 -2.63 -10.42 12.94
CA PHE A 428 -3.17 -10.25 14.30
C PHE A 428 -3.56 -11.56 14.97
N HIS A 429 -3.52 -12.68 14.24
CA HIS A 429 -3.89 -13.99 14.77
C HIS A 429 -2.72 -14.70 15.44
N SER A 430 -1.55 -14.72 14.80
CA SER A 430 -0.38 -15.44 15.30
C SER A 430 0.91 -14.67 15.07
N LYS A 431 1.86 -14.84 16.00
CA LYS A 431 3.20 -14.23 15.89
C LYS A 431 3.92 -14.66 14.60
N GLU A 432 3.74 -15.91 14.19
CA GLU A 432 4.32 -16.43 12.95
C GLU A 432 3.84 -15.67 11.72
N LEU A 433 2.53 -15.44 11.60
CA LEU A 433 1.97 -14.64 10.49
C LEU A 433 2.40 -13.18 10.56
N PHE A 434 2.49 -12.60 11.77
CA PHE A 434 3.04 -11.26 11.95
C PHE A 434 4.49 -11.15 11.49
N ASP A 435 5.35 -12.09 11.90
CA ASP A 435 6.77 -12.10 11.54
C ASP A 435 6.95 -12.23 10.02
N ASN A 436 6.16 -13.08 9.35
CA ASN A 436 6.17 -13.20 7.88
C ASN A 436 5.69 -11.93 7.19
N PHE A 437 4.60 -11.32 7.68
CA PHE A 437 4.09 -10.05 7.16
C PHE A 437 5.11 -8.92 7.34
N LYS A 438 5.76 -8.85 8.50
CA LYS A 438 6.82 -7.88 8.78
C LYS A 438 8.05 -8.10 7.89
N ALA A 439 8.46 -9.35 7.68
CA ALA A 439 9.59 -9.67 6.79
C ALA A 439 9.33 -9.21 5.35
N LEU A 440 8.11 -9.37 4.85
CA LEU A 440 7.70 -8.85 3.54
C LEU A 440 7.84 -7.32 3.47
N HIS A 441 7.34 -6.62 4.49
CA HIS A 441 7.48 -5.17 4.60
C HIS A 441 8.95 -4.74 4.70
N ASP A 442 9.77 -5.43 5.48
CA ASP A 442 11.19 -5.11 5.63
C ASP A 442 11.95 -5.27 4.30
N LEU A 443 11.64 -6.32 3.53
CA LEU A 443 12.24 -6.56 2.22
C LEU A 443 12.02 -5.39 1.23
N PHE A 444 10.77 -4.98 1.04
CA PHE A 444 10.45 -3.84 0.15
C PHE A 444 10.85 -2.50 0.75
N GLY A 445 10.80 -2.39 2.08
CA GLY A 445 11.22 -1.22 2.83
C GLY A 445 12.68 -0.89 2.60
N GLU A 446 13.58 -1.88 2.66
CA GLU A 446 15.01 -1.67 2.42
C GLU A 446 15.31 -1.21 0.98
N ALA A 447 14.60 -1.75 -0.02
CA ALA A 447 14.75 -1.31 -1.42
C ALA A 447 14.35 0.16 -1.60
N LEU A 448 13.19 0.56 -1.04
CA LEU A 448 12.73 1.95 -1.08
C LEU A 448 13.63 2.88 -0.27
N LYS A 449 14.09 2.44 0.90
CA LYS A 449 14.99 3.20 1.76
C LYS A 449 16.30 3.53 1.03
N LYS A 450 16.94 2.53 0.41
CA LYS A 450 18.14 2.75 -0.42
C LYS A 450 17.89 3.82 -1.49
N LYS A 451 16.74 3.75 -2.17
CA LYS A 451 16.39 4.75 -3.18
C LYS A 451 16.17 6.14 -2.59
N ILE A 452 15.59 6.23 -1.39
CA ILE A 452 15.38 7.49 -0.66
C ILE A 452 16.73 8.09 -0.23
N ASP A 453 17.66 7.28 0.26
CA ASP A 453 19.02 7.71 0.61
C ASP A 453 19.76 8.29 -0.62
N GLU A 454 19.61 7.66 -1.79
CA GLU A 454 20.18 8.15 -3.05
C GLU A 454 19.64 9.53 -3.44
N ILE A 455 18.31 9.70 -3.48
CA ILE A 455 17.71 11.00 -3.85
C ILE A 455 17.98 12.10 -2.81
N MET A 456 18.14 11.74 -1.54
CA MET A 456 18.55 12.66 -0.47
C MET A 456 19.98 13.13 -0.70
N LYS A 457 20.89 12.20 -1.02
CA LYS A 457 22.29 12.51 -1.35
C LYS A 457 22.42 13.40 -2.59
N GLU A 458 21.55 13.21 -3.58
CA GLU A 458 21.44 14.09 -4.75
C GLU A 458 20.77 15.44 -4.47
N GLY A 459 20.17 15.58 -3.27
CA GLY A 459 19.47 16.78 -2.84
C GLY A 459 18.22 17.09 -3.66
N LEU A 460 17.48 16.04 -4.06
CA LEU A 460 16.22 16.13 -4.81
C LEU A 460 14.99 16.29 -3.90
N CYS A 461 15.00 15.69 -2.71
CA CYS A 461 13.93 15.78 -1.71
C CYS A 461 14.40 16.48 -0.42
N LEU A 462 13.46 16.81 0.47
CA LEU A 462 13.77 17.31 1.82
C LEU A 462 14.43 16.21 2.67
N ASP A 463 15.18 16.62 3.68
CA ASP A 463 15.81 15.73 4.65
C ASP A 463 14.77 15.01 5.51
N VAL A 464 14.93 13.69 5.66
CA VAL A 464 13.96 12.79 6.27
C VAL A 464 14.63 11.49 6.73
N GLU A 465 14.10 10.86 7.78
CA GLU A 465 14.48 9.50 8.16
C GLU A 465 14.04 8.50 7.08
N SER A 466 14.99 7.98 6.30
CA SER A 466 14.72 7.23 5.07
C SER A 466 13.97 5.92 5.29
N ASP A 467 14.25 5.20 6.39
CA ASP A 467 13.49 3.99 6.75
C ASP A 467 12.01 4.30 7.03
N ILE A 468 11.75 5.36 7.80
CA ILE A 468 10.38 5.80 8.10
C ILE A 468 9.69 6.25 6.81
N ALA A 469 10.36 7.03 5.96
CA ALA A 469 9.83 7.46 4.67
C ALA A 469 9.50 6.28 3.75
N ALA A 470 10.38 5.28 3.66
CA ALA A 470 10.15 4.08 2.87
C ALA A 470 8.88 3.35 3.33
N ARG A 471 8.73 3.15 4.64
CA ARG A 471 7.57 2.44 5.20
C ARG A 471 6.28 3.26 5.12
N VAL A 472 6.34 4.60 5.22
CA VAL A 472 5.20 5.49 4.94
C VAL A 472 4.78 5.42 3.46
N ILE A 473 5.73 5.37 2.52
CA ILE A 473 5.44 5.21 1.09
C ILE A 473 4.83 3.83 0.80
N MET A 474 5.33 2.77 1.41
CA MET A 474 4.70 1.44 1.33
C MET A 474 3.27 1.46 1.87
N ALA A 475 3.04 2.09 3.03
CA ALA A 475 1.70 2.24 3.60
C ALA A 475 0.79 3.03 2.63
N CYS A 476 1.29 4.11 2.03
CA CYS A 476 0.58 4.88 1.02
C CYS A 476 0.13 4.00 -0.16
N LEU A 477 1.05 3.23 -0.75
CA LEU A 477 0.77 2.38 -1.92
C LEU A 477 -0.17 1.22 -1.57
N SER A 478 0.17 0.43 -0.54
CA SER A 478 -0.57 -0.77 -0.14
C SER A 478 -1.98 -0.45 0.35
N TYR A 479 -2.10 0.50 1.28
CA TYR A 479 -3.39 0.79 1.89
C TYR A 479 -4.29 1.63 1.00
N SER A 480 -3.77 2.47 0.10
CA SER A 480 -4.62 3.15 -0.89
C SER A 480 -5.28 2.15 -1.84
N SER A 481 -4.52 1.16 -2.33
CA SER A 481 -5.07 0.05 -3.10
C SER A 481 -6.07 -0.76 -2.28
N THR A 482 -5.76 -1.03 -1.01
CA THR A 482 -6.67 -1.75 -0.09
C THR A 482 -7.99 -1.00 0.11
N MET A 483 -7.95 0.32 0.33
CA MET A 483 -9.14 1.17 0.46
C MET A 483 -9.90 1.31 -0.87
N HIS A 484 -9.23 1.23 -2.01
CA HIS A 484 -9.86 1.19 -3.32
C HIS A 484 -10.69 -0.08 -3.50
N ASN A 485 -10.13 -1.24 -3.17
CA ASN A 485 -10.83 -2.53 -3.24
C ASN A 485 -11.99 -2.64 -2.26
N ALA A 486 -11.89 -2.00 -1.09
CA ALA A 486 -12.99 -1.86 -0.14
C ALA A 486 -14.09 -0.88 -0.60
N GLY A 487 -13.94 -0.24 -1.77
CA GLY A 487 -14.90 0.72 -2.32
C GLY A 487 -14.92 2.08 -1.60
N ILE A 488 -13.92 2.36 -0.75
CA ILE A 488 -13.77 3.65 -0.06
C ILE A 488 -13.19 4.69 -1.02
N ILE A 489 -12.10 4.35 -1.71
CA ILE A 489 -11.55 5.20 -2.78
C ILE A 489 -12.14 4.74 -4.10
N LYS A 490 -12.97 5.58 -4.72
CA LYS A 490 -13.67 5.25 -5.96
C LYS A 490 -12.99 5.93 -7.15
N CYS A 491 -12.20 5.17 -7.88
CA CYS A 491 -11.50 5.62 -9.09
C CYS A 491 -11.19 4.43 -10.00
N THR A 492 -10.60 4.67 -11.17
CA THR A 492 -10.01 3.59 -11.98
C THR A 492 -8.59 3.29 -11.49
N ARG A 493 -8.05 2.09 -11.76
CA ARG A 493 -6.64 1.75 -11.53
C ARG A 493 -5.69 2.83 -12.06
N ASN A 494 -5.93 3.25 -13.29
CA ASN A 494 -5.10 4.25 -13.97
C ASN A 494 -5.12 5.59 -13.23
N GLU A 495 -6.30 6.00 -12.76
CA GLU A 495 -6.45 7.22 -11.96
C GLU A 495 -5.80 7.08 -10.57
N MET A 496 -5.91 5.92 -9.91
CA MET A 496 -5.20 5.62 -8.67
C MET A 496 -3.68 5.78 -8.85
N ALA A 497 -3.11 5.08 -9.84
CA ALA A 497 -1.70 5.12 -10.16
C ALA A 497 -1.24 6.55 -10.48
N LEU A 498 -2.03 7.31 -11.24
CA LEU A 498 -1.71 8.70 -11.59
C LEU A 498 -1.65 9.61 -10.36
N ASN A 499 -2.63 9.50 -9.46
CA ASN A 499 -2.64 10.33 -8.24
C ASN A 499 -1.51 9.95 -7.28
N LEU A 500 -1.24 8.64 -7.08
CA LEU A 500 -0.10 8.16 -6.29
C LEU A 500 1.23 8.64 -6.88
N THR A 501 1.39 8.54 -8.21
CA THR A 501 2.57 9.03 -8.92
C THR A 501 2.80 10.50 -8.64
N LYS A 502 1.77 11.35 -8.78
CA LYS A 502 1.90 12.79 -8.54
C LYS A 502 2.30 13.09 -7.09
N PHE A 503 1.73 12.34 -6.15
CA PHE A 503 2.03 12.49 -4.73
C PHE A 503 3.49 12.14 -4.42
N LEU A 504 3.96 10.96 -4.86
CA LEU A 504 5.32 10.49 -4.62
C LEU A 504 6.36 11.27 -5.42
N PHE A 505 6.08 11.61 -6.67
CA PHE A 505 6.96 12.44 -7.49
C PHE A 505 7.19 13.82 -6.86
N SER A 506 6.17 14.37 -6.20
CA SER A 506 6.30 15.63 -5.48
C SER A 506 7.28 15.54 -4.32
N PHE A 507 7.22 14.44 -3.57
CA PHE A 507 8.18 14.15 -2.51
C PHE A 507 9.60 13.97 -3.06
N PHE A 508 9.78 13.15 -4.10
CA PHE A 508 11.10 12.85 -4.66
C PHE A 508 11.81 14.06 -5.27
N ASN A 509 11.09 15.07 -5.76
CA ASN A 509 11.67 16.17 -6.55
C ASN A 509 11.43 17.58 -5.98
N PHE A 510 11.06 17.69 -4.70
CA PHE A 510 10.70 18.98 -4.10
C PHE A 510 11.83 20.03 -4.21
N ASN A 511 13.06 19.68 -3.83
CA ASN A 511 14.19 20.61 -3.85
C ASN A 511 14.58 21.03 -5.28
N THR A 512 14.39 20.14 -6.25
CA THR A 512 14.57 20.46 -7.68
C THR A 512 13.62 21.56 -8.13
N SER A 513 12.36 21.49 -7.69
CA SER A 513 11.36 22.54 -7.96
C SER A 513 11.76 23.89 -7.34
N LEU A 514 12.21 23.89 -6.08
CA LEU A 514 12.66 25.10 -5.39
C LEU A 514 13.87 25.76 -6.09
N LYS A 515 14.88 24.97 -6.47
CA LYS A 515 16.07 25.45 -7.20
C LYS A 515 15.66 26.09 -8.54
N ALA A 516 14.67 25.53 -9.23
CA ALA A 516 14.16 26.05 -10.49
C ALA A 516 13.41 27.38 -10.32
N ASP A 517 12.57 27.52 -9.29
CA ASP A 517 11.89 28.77 -8.95
C ASP A 517 12.89 29.89 -8.64
N ALA A 518 13.92 29.59 -7.83
CA ALA A 518 14.97 30.56 -7.49
C ALA A 518 15.75 31.05 -8.72
N ARG A 519 16.08 30.16 -9.67
CA ARG A 519 16.76 30.54 -10.93
C ARG A 519 15.90 31.46 -11.80
N ARG A 520 14.59 31.19 -11.89
CA ARG A 520 13.66 32.01 -12.68
C ARG A 520 13.51 33.41 -12.11
N LEU A 521 13.39 33.54 -10.78
CA LEU A 521 13.31 34.83 -10.09
C LEU A 521 14.58 35.68 -10.28
N LYS A 522 15.77 35.05 -10.28
CA LYS A 522 17.04 35.74 -10.58
C LYS A 522 17.11 36.20 -12.04
N GLY A 523 16.64 35.39 -12.99
CA GLY A 523 16.63 35.73 -14.42
C GLY A 523 15.66 36.87 -14.78
N THR A 524 14.57 37.05 -14.04
CA THR A 524 13.62 38.18 -14.22
C THR A 524 14.10 39.50 -13.62
N LYS A 525 15.12 39.52 -12.76
CA LYS A 525 15.72 40.76 -12.21
C LYS A 525 16.88 41.30 -13.06
N SER A 526 17.27 40.60 -14.13
CA SER A 526 18.36 40.95 -15.05
C SER A 526 17.87 41.47 -16.41
N LYS A 527 16.58 41.77 -16.53
CA LYS A 527 15.95 42.49 -17.64
C LYS A 527 15.21 43.67 -17.04
#